data_AF-A0A0R3SM36-F1
#
_entry.id   AF-A0A0R3SM36-F1
#
_cell.length_a   1.000
_cell.length_b   1.000
_cell.length_c   1.000
_cell.angle_alpha   90.00
_cell.angle_beta   90.00
_cell.angle_gamma   90.00
#
_symmetry.space_group_name_H-M   'P 1'
#
loop_
_entity.id
_entity.type
_entity.pdbx_description
1 polymer ?
#
loop_
_entity_poly.entity_id
_entity_poly.type
_entity_poly.pdbx_seq_one_letter_code
_entity_poly.pdbx_strand_id
1 'polypeptide(L)'
;MPAVEIRAVSEEELRAWGSKIRDPSSPLVERAHAMWGLRHAKEALATRLLAAYVTEVHPPEPESNALLQHEAAYCLGQRGDLSAIPDLEKTLRDPRHEAIVRHEAAEALAALASAPGADIEYIKGVLKEFRDINIVAVAETCEVGLGRIEWLQRPKKIPDP
;
A
#
# COMPACT_ATOMS: atom_id res chain seq x y z
N MET A 1 -8.35 -24.38 -19.84
CA MET A 1 -7.72 -23.07 -20.12
C MET A 1 -6.22 -23.26 -19.94
N PRO A 2 -5.36 -22.85 -20.88
CA PRO A 2 -3.92 -22.92 -20.66
C PRO A 2 -3.56 -22.05 -19.46
N ALA A 3 -2.65 -22.53 -18.61
CA ALA A 3 -2.09 -21.70 -17.55
C ALA A 3 -1.42 -20.49 -18.21
N VAL A 4 -1.86 -19.29 -17.88
CA VAL A 4 -1.15 -18.07 -18.28
C VAL A 4 0.21 -18.15 -17.61
N GLU A 5 1.26 -18.41 -18.39
CA GLU A 5 2.63 -18.33 -17.90
C GLU A 5 2.88 -16.90 -17.42
N ILE A 6 3.07 -16.76 -16.11
CA ILE A 6 3.39 -15.48 -15.52
C ILE A 6 4.85 -15.23 -15.86
N ARG A 7 5.07 -14.39 -16.88
CA ARG A 7 6.39 -13.93 -17.31
C ARG A 7 7.11 -13.26 -16.13
N ALA A 8 8.33 -13.71 -15.85
CA ALA A 8 9.24 -13.02 -14.96
C ALA A 8 9.61 -11.64 -15.56
N VAL A 9 9.67 -10.62 -14.71
CA VAL A 9 10.01 -9.25 -15.12
C VAL A 9 11.48 -9.00 -14.82
N SER A 10 12.22 -8.45 -15.79
CA SER A 10 13.65 -8.18 -15.58
C SER A 10 13.85 -7.03 -14.58
N GLU A 11 14.99 -7.02 -13.90
CA GLU A 11 15.36 -5.90 -13.01
C GLU A 11 15.40 -4.56 -13.75
N GLU A 12 15.87 -4.56 -15.00
CA GLU A 12 15.89 -3.37 -15.86
C GLU A 12 14.48 -2.83 -16.11
N GLU A 13 13.52 -3.71 -16.45
CA GLU A 13 12.12 -3.34 -16.69
C GLU A 13 11.45 -2.81 -15.41
N LEU A 14 11.70 -3.44 -14.25
CA LEU A 14 11.23 -2.95 -12.95
C LEU A 14 11.77 -1.56 -12.62
N ARG A 15 13.07 -1.33 -12.82
CA ARG A 15 13.70 -0.03 -12.59
C ARG A 15 13.18 1.03 -13.55
N ALA A 16 12.93 0.67 -14.81
CA ALA A 16 12.32 1.57 -15.79
C ALA A 16 10.93 2.03 -15.33
N TRP A 17 10.09 1.11 -14.82
CA TRP A 17 8.80 1.48 -14.22
C TRP A 17 8.98 2.36 -12.97
N GLY A 18 9.91 2.00 -12.08
CA GLY A 18 10.20 2.78 -10.87
C GLY A 18 10.68 4.21 -11.14
N SER A 19 11.38 4.44 -12.26
CA SER A 19 11.73 5.78 -12.73
C SER A 19 10.52 6.48 -13.37
N LYS A 20 9.75 5.76 -14.21
CA LYS A 20 8.58 6.30 -14.92
C LYS A 20 7.51 6.82 -13.96
N ILE A 21 7.21 6.15 -12.84
CA ILE A 21 6.21 6.64 -11.88
C ILE A 21 6.59 8.00 -11.27
N ARG A 22 7.89 8.33 -11.19
CA ARG A 22 8.44 9.55 -10.58
C ARG A 22 8.63 10.69 -11.56
N ASP A 23 8.52 10.43 -12.85
CA ASP A 23 8.81 11.42 -13.89
C ASP A 23 7.60 12.34 -14.11
N PRO A 24 7.64 13.61 -13.67
CA PRO A 24 6.52 14.53 -13.86
C PRO A 24 6.33 14.93 -15.33
N SER A 25 7.32 14.70 -16.21
CA SER A 25 7.18 14.97 -17.64
C SER A 25 6.39 13.89 -18.39
N SER A 26 6.21 12.72 -17.79
CA SER A 26 5.44 11.61 -18.36
C SER A 26 3.93 11.80 -18.12
N PRO A 27 3.06 11.45 -19.08
CA PRO A 27 1.61 11.49 -18.89
C PRO A 27 1.15 10.64 -17.70
N LEU A 28 0.16 11.12 -16.94
CA LEU A 28 -0.36 10.44 -15.74
C LEU A 28 -0.73 8.97 -16.00
N VAL A 29 -1.34 8.69 -17.15
CA VAL A 29 -1.75 7.33 -17.54
C VAL A 29 -0.54 6.41 -17.72
N GLU A 30 0.56 6.88 -18.32
CA GLU A 30 1.78 6.07 -18.46
C GLU A 30 2.43 5.79 -17.11
N ARG A 31 2.41 6.78 -16.22
CA ARG A 31 2.89 6.63 -14.84
C ARG A 31 2.05 5.60 -14.09
N ALA A 32 0.73 5.63 -14.26
CA ALA A 32 -0.17 4.62 -13.70
C ALA A 32 0.09 3.22 -14.26
N HIS A 33 0.33 3.09 -15.57
CA HIS A 33 0.68 1.81 -16.19
C HIS A 33 1.97 1.21 -15.60
N ALA A 34 3.00 2.03 -15.42
CA ALA A 34 4.25 1.59 -14.79
C ALA A 34 4.02 1.11 -13.34
N MET A 35 3.22 1.84 -12.57
CA MET A 35 2.86 1.46 -11.20
C MET A 35 2.07 0.14 -11.15
N TRP A 36 1.10 -0.06 -12.05
CA TRP A 36 0.37 -1.33 -12.14
C TRP A 36 1.26 -2.48 -12.61
N GLY A 37 2.27 -2.21 -13.44
CA GLY A 37 3.34 -3.18 -13.74
C GLY A 37 4.05 -3.63 -12.46
N LEU A 38 4.49 -2.68 -11.63
CA LEU A 38 5.10 -2.96 -10.33
C LEU A 38 4.14 -3.69 -9.37
N ARG A 39 2.84 -3.39 -9.38
CA ARG A 39 1.83 -4.10 -8.58
C ARG A 39 1.80 -5.59 -8.90
N HIS A 40 1.78 -5.97 -10.18
CA HIS A 40 1.60 -7.35 -10.61
C HIS A 40 2.91 -8.15 -10.71
N ALA A 41 4.07 -7.48 -10.73
CA ALA A 41 5.38 -8.12 -10.71
C ALA A 41 5.55 -9.02 -9.45
N LYS A 42 6.20 -10.17 -9.56
CA LYS A 42 6.41 -11.07 -8.40
C LYS A 42 7.70 -10.77 -7.65
N GLU A 43 8.56 -9.98 -8.26
CA GLU A 43 9.89 -9.69 -7.78
C GLU A 43 9.84 -8.74 -6.59
N ALA A 44 10.61 -9.04 -5.53
CA ALA A 44 10.67 -8.22 -4.32
C ALA A 44 11.16 -6.79 -4.58
N LEU A 45 11.88 -6.56 -5.69
CA LEU A 45 12.28 -5.23 -6.11
C LEU A 45 11.06 -4.34 -6.41
N ALA A 46 9.94 -4.90 -6.89
CA ALA A 46 8.75 -4.13 -7.18
C ALA A 46 8.14 -3.52 -5.91
N THR A 47 8.09 -4.28 -4.81
CA THR A 47 7.70 -3.79 -3.48
C THR A 47 8.62 -2.66 -3.04
N ARG A 48 9.94 -2.84 -3.14
CA ARG A 48 10.93 -1.83 -2.77
C ARG A 48 10.78 -0.52 -3.56
N LEU A 49 10.50 -0.61 -4.86
CA LEU A 49 10.33 0.57 -5.72
C LEU A 49 9.05 1.33 -5.40
N LEU A 50 7.94 0.63 -5.13
CA LEU A 50 6.69 1.24 -4.68
C LEU A 50 6.85 1.87 -3.30
N ALA A 51 7.44 1.17 -2.33
CA ALA A 51 7.68 1.67 -0.98
C ALA A 51 8.56 2.92 -0.96
N ALA A 52 9.63 2.92 -1.75
CA ALA A 52 10.48 4.09 -1.93
C ALA A 52 9.75 5.27 -2.60
N TYR A 53 8.64 5.06 -3.31
CA TYR A 53 7.86 6.13 -3.92
C TYR A 53 6.81 6.69 -2.97
N VAL A 54 6.15 5.81 -2.23
CA VAL A 54 5.14 6.17 -1.22
C VAL A 54 5.77 7.02 -0.10
N THR A 55 6.99 6.69 0.32
CA THR A 55 7.68 7.37 1.44
C THR A 55 8.35 8.70 1.09
N GLU A 56 8.30 9.14 -0.17
CA GLU A 56 8.84 10.44 -0.56
C GLU A 56 7.88 11.56 -0.18
N VAL A 57 8.37 12.58 0.51
CA VAL A 57 7.60 13.78 0.81
C VAL A 57 8.04 14.87 -0.16
N HIS A 58 7.12 15.31 -1.00
CA HIS A 58 7.32 16.45 -1.89
C HIS A 58 6.58 17.68 -1.33
N PRO A 59 7.12 18.90 -1.46
CA PRO A 59 6.35 20.10 -1.16
C PRO A 59 5.05 20.13 -2.00
N PRO A 60 3.99 20.80 -1.51
CA PRO A 60 2.71 20.90 -2.21
C PRO A 60 2.84 21.82 -3.44
N GLU A 61 3.40 21.28 -4.51
CA GLU A 61 3.50 21.89 -5.82
C GLU A 61 2.38 21.34 -6.73
N PRO A 62 2.03 21.99 -7.85
CA PRO A 62 1.05 21.47 -8.81
C PRO A 62 1.38 20.07 -9.35
N GLU A 63 2.66 19.69 -9.35
CA GLU A 63 3.17 18.36 -9.69
C GLU A 63 3.09 17.37 -8.52
N SER A 64 2.50 17.77 -7.38
CA SER A 64 2.31 16.93 -6.20
C SER A 64 1.57 15.65 -6.56
N ASN A 65 2.19 14.54 -6.20
CA ASN A 65 1.80 13.20 -6.64
C ASN A 65 0.96 12.46 -5.61
N ALA A 66 0.27 13.17 -4.71
CA ALA A 66 -0.50 12.56 -3.64
C ALA A 66 -1.46 11.47 -4.15
N LEU A 67 -2.12 11.68 -5.31
CA LEU A 67 -2.96 10.66 -5.94
C LEU A 67 -2.20 9.39 -6.33
N LEU A 68 -1.03 9.53 -6.95
CA LEU A 68 -0.21 8.37 -7.34
C LEU A 68 0.48 7.71 -6.14
N GLN A 69 0.82 8.47 -5.10
CA GLN A 69 1.37 7.92 -3.86
C GLN A 69 0.31 7.15 -3.07
N HIS A 70 -0.93 7.65 -3.03
CA HIS A 70 -2.10 6.90 -2.59
C HIS A 70 -2.19 5.58 -3.36
N GLU A 71 -2.27 5.63 -4.69
CA GLU A 71 -2.42 4.40 -5.49
C GLU A 71 -1.22 3.43 -5.34
N ALA A 72 -0.01 3.95 -5.10
CA ALA A 72 1.16 3.14 -4.81
C ALA A 72 1.08 2.46 -3.42
N ALA A 73 0.54 3.14 -2.41
CA ALA A 73 0.28 2.55 -1.10
C ALA A 73 -0.79 1.45 -1.20
N TYR A 74 -1.86 1.70 -1.96
CA TYR A 74 -2.85 0.68 -2.29
C TYR A 74 -2.19 -0.54 -2.94
N CYS A 75 -1.32 -0.32 -3.93
CA CYS A 75 -0.57 -1.39 -4.59
C CYS A 75 0.27 -2.20 -3.61
N LEU A 76 0.93 -1.58 -2.62
CA LEU A 76 1.69 -2.31 -1.58
C LEU A 76 0.78 -3.22 -0.76
N GLY A 77 -0.40 -2.75 -0.35
CA GLY A 77 -1.39 -3.58 0.37
C GLY A 77 -1.85 -4.77 -0.47
N GLN A 78 -2.16 -4.54 -1.75
CA GLN A 78 -2.61 -5.59 -2.69
C GLN A 78 -1.53 -6.64 -2.99
N ARG A 79 -0.25 -6.27 -2.92
CA ARG A 79 0.86 -7.20 -3.15
C ARG A 79 1.01 -8.24 -2.05
N GLY A 80 0.56 -7.96 -0.83
CA GLY A 80 0.66 -8.91 0.28
C GLY A 80 2.09 -9.12 0.80
N ASP A 81 3.05 -8.30 0.38
CA ASP A 81 4.46 -8.41 0.78
C ASP A 81 4.70 -7.68 2.11
N LEU A 82 4.91 -8.46 3.17
CA LEU A 82 5.11 -7.96 4.53
C LEU A 82 6.33 -7.04 4.69
N SER A 83 7.28 -7.07 3.75
CA SER A 83 8.43 -6.14 3.78
C SER A 83 8.04 -4.67 3.61
N ALA A 84 6.82 -4.38 3.16
CA ALA A 84 6.29 -3.02 3.01
C ALA A 84 5.80 -2.39 4.32
N ILE A 85 5.60 -3.17 5.39
CA ILE A 85 5.01 -2.67 6.66
C ILE A 85 5.76 -1.46 7.22
N PRO A 86 7.10 -1.45 7.33
CA PRO A 86 7.83 -0.30 7.90
C PRO A 86 7.65 0.99 7.08
N ASP A 87 7.58 0.87 5.76
CA ASP A 87 7.42 2.02 4.86
C ASP A 87 5.98 2.57 4.90
N LEU A 88 4.97 1.69 4.96
CA LEU A 88 3.58 2.09 5.14
C LEU A 88 3.35 2.78 6.49
N GLU A 89 3.91 2.22 7.56
CA GLU A 89 3.85 2.86 8.88
C GLU A 89 4.53 4.23 8.88
N LYS A 90 5.74 4.32 8.31
CA LYS A 90 6.45 5.60 8.16
C LYS A 90 5.57 6.64 7.44
N THR A 91 4.89 6.22 6.37
CA THR A 91 4.00 7.08 5.59
C THR A 91 2.77 7.53 6.40
N LEU A 92 2.14 6.63 7.13
CA LEU A 92 0.99 6.93 8.01
C LEU A 92 1.37 7.94 9.12
N ARG A 93 2.57 7.77 9.69
CA ARG A 93 3.10 8.59 10.80
C ARG A 93 3.56 9.98 10.37
N ASP A 94 3.95 10.19 9.11
CA ASP A 94 4.52 11.45 8.66
C ASP A 94 3.43 12.50 8.37
N PRO A 95 3.33 13.57 9.17
CA PRO A 95 2.28 14.58 9.02
C PRO A 95 2.47 15.45 7.77
N ARG A 96 3.60 15.32 7.06
CA ARG A 96 3.85 16.04 5.81
C ARG A 96 3.17 15.39 4.61
N HIS A 97 2.74 14.13 4.72
CA HIS A 97 1.91 13.51 3.71
C HIS A 97 0.46 14.02 3.79
N GLU A 98 -0.15 14.21 2.63
CA GLU A 98 -1.58 14.47 2.47
C GLU A 98 -2.41 13.37 3.16
N ALA A 99 -3.59 13.75 3.67
CA ALA A 99 -4.49 12.80 4.33
C ALA A 99 -4.86 11.60 3.42
N ILE A 100 -4.92 11.82 2.11
CA ILE A 100 -5.22 10.78 1.11
C ILE A 100 -4.16 9.66 1.10
N VAL A 101 -2.88 10.03 1.19
CA VAL A 101 -1.78 9.06 1.20
C VAL A 101 -1.73 8.32 2.54
N ARG A 102 -1.99 9.05 3.63
CA ARG A 102 -1.96 8.49 4.99
C ARG A 102 -3.09 7.50 5.23
N HIS A 103 -4.31 7.77 4.77
CA HIS A 103 -5.39 6.77 4.92
C HIS A 103 -5.07 5.52 4.11
N GLU A 104 -4.52 5.66 2.91
CA GLU A 104 -4.23 4.51 2.06
C GLU A 104 -3.09 3.66 2.64
N ALA A 105 -2.12 4.29 3.30
CA ALA A 105 -1.12 3.57 4.08
C ALA A 105 -1.74 2.77 5.24
N ALA A 106 -2.73 3.33 5.95
CA ALA A 106 -3.46 2.60 6.99
C ALA A 106 -4.30 1.44 6.43
N GLU A 107 -4.97 1.64 5.29
CA GLU A 107 -5.73 0.59 4.61
C GLU A 107 -4.82 -0.55 4.14
N ALA A 108 -3.68 -0.22 3.53
CA ALA A 108 -2.69 -1.19 3.11
C ALA A 108 -2.14 -2.00 4.30
N LEU A 109 -1.84 -1.37 5.44
CA LEU A 109 -1.47 -2.07 6.67
C LEU A 109 -2.56 -3.06 7.11
N ALA A 110 -3.83 -2.62 7.12
CA ALA A 110 -4.95 -3.50 7.48
C ALA A 110 -5.13 -4.67 6.50
N ALA A 111 -4.86 -4.46 5.21
CA ALA A 111 -4.86 -5.53 4.20
C ALA A 111 -3.73 -6.54 4.46
N LEU A 112 -2.51 -6.07 4.76
CA LEU A 112 -1.35 -6.91 5.06
C LEU A 112 -1.51 -7.76 6.32
N ALA A 113 -2.34 -7.36 7.29
CA ALA A 113 -2.67 -8.20 8.44
C ALA A 113 -3.37 -9.52 8.07
N SER A 114 -3.86 -9.68 6.84
CA SER A 114 -4.41 -10.93 6.33
C SER A 114 -3.39 -11.81 5.61
N ALA A 115 -2.17 -11.31 5.37
CA ALA A 115 -1.14 -12.06 4.66
C ALA A 115 -0.50 -13.13 5.58
N PRO A 116 -0.12 -14.30 5.05
CA PRO A 116 0.55 -15.33 5.83
C PRO A 116 1.84 -14.82 6.49
N GLY A 117 1.97 -15.01 7.79
CA GLY A 117 3.13 -14.57 8.56
C GLY A 117 3.09 -13.12 9.06
N ALA A 118 1.98 -12.40 8.83
CA ALA A 118 1.82 -11.04 9.34
C ALA A 118 1.85 -11.01 10.88
N ASP A 119 2.55 -10.03 11.45
CA ASP A 119 2.42 -9.69 12.86
C ASP A 119 1.15 -8.86 13.06
N ILE A 120 0.04 -9.55 13.32
CA ILE A 120 -1.28 -8.94 13.40
C ILE A 120 -1.39 -8.00 14.61
N GLU A 121 -0.78 -8.35 15.75
CA GLU A 121 -0.86 -7.51 16.94
C GLU A 121 -0.02 -6.24 16.78
N TYR A 122 1.13 -6.31 16.10
CA TYR A 122 1.89 -5.13 15.71
C TYR A 122 1.06 -4.19 14.83
N ILE A 123 0.47 -4.71 13.75
CA ILE A 123 -0.35 -3.91 12.83
C ILE A 123 -1.55 -3.29 13.55
N LYS A 124 -2.25 -4.05 14.40
CA LYS A 124 -3.33 -3.52 15.24
C LYS A 124 -2.84 -2.42 16.18
N GLY A 125 -1.65 -2.57 16.74
CA GLY A 125 -0.99 -1.55 17.57
C GLY A 125 -0.87 -0.23 16.81
N VAL A 126 -0.26 -0.27 15.63
CA VAL A 126 -0.10 0.91 14.77
C VAL A 126 -1.44 1.55 14.43
N LEU A 127 -2.43 0.78 13.95
CA LEU A 127 -3.74 1.32 13.57
C LEU A 127 -4.48 1.96 14.76
N LYS A 128 -4.37 1.39 15.97
CA LYS A 128 -5.00 1.95 17.18
C LYS A 128 -4.45 3.34 17.53
N GLU A 129 -3.17 3.61 17.29
CA GLU A 129 -2.59 4.93 17.55
C GLU A 129 -3.23 6.03 16.70
N PHE A 130 -3.74 5.68 15.51
CA PHE A 130 -4.29 6.63 14.55
C PHE A 130 -5.82 6.67 14.50
N ARG A 131 -6.52 5.80 15.25
CA ARG A 131 -7.99 5.70 15.22
C ARG A 131 -8.72 6.94 15.75
N ASP A 132 -8.09 7.71 16.63
CA ASP A 132 -8.72 8.83 17.36
C ASP A 132 -8.10 10.20 16.98
N ILE A 133 -7.35 10.26 15.88
CA ILE A 133 -6.70 11.51 15.46
C ILE A 133 -7.71 12.45 14.77
N ASN A 134 -7.42 13.75 14.79
CA ASN A 134 -8.27 14.77 14.15
C ASN A 134 -8.08 14.85 12.61
N ILE A 135 -8.05 13.70 11.93
CA ILE A 135 -8.02 13.58 10.47
C ILE A 135 -8.98 12.45 10.12
N VAL A 136 -10.22 12.84 9.81
CA VAL A 136 -11.36 11.91 9.66
C VAL A 136 -11.03 10.72 8.76
N ALA A 137 -10.49 10.97 7.56
CA ALA A 137 -10.16 9.88 6.62
C ALA A 137 -9.17 8.86 7.21
N VAL A 138 -8.17 9.30 7.97
CA VAL A 138 -7.20 8.38 8.59
C VAL A 138 -7.84 7.64 9.76
N ALA A 139 -8.55 8.36 10.63
CA ALA A 139 -9.22 7.81 11.81
C ALA A 139 -10.24 6.72 11.43
N GLU A 140 -11.15 7.03 10.50
CA GLU A 140 -12.19 6.11 10.02
C GLU A 140 -11.56 4.89 9.31
N THR A 141 -10.52 5.09 8.49
CA THR A 141 -9.82 3.97 7.85
C THR A 141 -9.14 3.05 8.88
N CYS A 142 -8.52 3.62 9.93
CA CYS A 142 -7.96 2.82 11.01
C CYS A 142 -9.04 2.05 11.77
N GLU A 143 -10.20 2.66 12.05
CA GLU A 143 -11.34 1.98 12.70
C GLU A 143 -11.86 0.82 11.85
N VAL A 144 -12.13 1.05 10.56
CA VAL A 144 -12.60 0.02 9.63
C VAL A 144 -11.57 -1.10 9.48
N GLY A 145 -10.28 -0.75 9.37
CA GLY A 145 -9.18 -1.69 9.26
C GLY A 145 -9.07 -2.60 10.49
N LEU A 146 -9.16 -2.04 11.69
CA LEU A 146 -9.20 -2.80 12.94
C LEU A 146 -10.40 -3.75 12.97
N GLY A 147 -11.59 -3.26 12.63
CA GLY A 147 -12.81 -4.08 12.58
C GLY A 147 -12.71 -5.24 11.59
N ARG A 148 -12.10 -5.01 10.42
CA ARG A 148 -11.83 -6.06 9.42
C ARG A 148 -10.88 -7.13 9.95
N ILE A 149 -9.78 -6.74 10.60
CA ILE A 149 -8.82 -7.68 11.19
C ILE A 149 -9.52 -8.55 12.23
N GLU A 150 -10.29 -7.94 13.13
CA GLU A 150 -11.04 -8.66 14.17
C GLU A 150 -12.08 -9.61 13.57
N TRP A 151 -12.78 -9.19 12.51
CA TRP A 151 -13.75 -10.04 11.81
C TRP A 151 -13.10 -11.29 11.20
N LEU A 152 -11.93 -11.14 10.58
CA LEU A 152 -11.19 -12.25 9.96
C LEU A 152 -10.59 -13.25 10.98
N GLN A 153 -10.29 -12.78 12.19
CA GLN A 153 -9.80 -13.64 13.28
C GLN A 153 -10.92 -14.46 13.93
N ARG A 154 -12.20 -14.14 13.71
CA ARG A 154 -13.30 -14.88 14.31
C ARG A 154 -13.37 -16.30 13.71
N PRO A 155 -13.57 -17.34 14.53
CA PRO A 155 -13.80 -18.68 14.02
C PRO A 155 -15.04 -18.65 13.12
N LYS A 156 -14.92 -19.20 11.90
CA LYS A 156 -16.08 -19.40 11.03
C LYS A 156 -17.02 -20.36 11.74
N LYS A 157 -18.18 -19.87 12.18
CA LYS A 157 -19.26 -20.76 12.64
C LYS A 157 -19.64 -21.65 11.46
N ILE A 158 -19.40 -22.95 11.59
CA ILE A 158 -20.01 -23.95 10.71
C ILE A 158 -21.51 -23.89 11.06
N PRO A 159 -22.42 -23.58 10.11
CA PRO A 159 -23.85 -23.70 10.38
C PRO A 159 -24.15 -25.14 10.80
N ASP A 160 -24.89 -25.32 11.89
CA ASP A 160 -25.45 -26.63 12.26
C ASP A 160 -26.29 -27.14 11.08
N PRO A 161 -26.17 -28.44 10.69
CA PRO A 161 -26.89 -29.00 9.55
C PRO A 161 -28.41 -29.01 9.71
#